data_AF-A0A7U9RJR3-F1
#
_entry.id   AF-A0A7U9RJR3-F1
#
_cell.length_a   1.000
_cell.length_b   1.000
_cell.length_c   1.000
_cell.angle_alpha   90.00
_cell.angle_beta   90.00
_cell.angle_gamma   90.00
#
_symmetry.space_group_name_H-M   'P 1'
#
loop_
_entity.id
_entity.type
_entity.pdbx_description
1 polymer ?
#
loop_
_entity_poly.entity_id
_entity_poly.type
_entity_poly.pdbx_seq_one_letter_code
_entity_poly.pdbx_strand_id
1 'polypeptide(L)'
;MFLKGKVILNEQECTGNSDFSIRKRYMTAGFQNVFGNESPQIALTAIRLIMETYPHDADYLQTFKYVYPDGAETAFWIIHDGDHYTLLLPDEY
;
A
#
# COMPACT_ATOMS: atom_id res chain seq x y z
N MET A 1 12.54 -1.79 -12.66
CA MET A 1 12.95 -0.50 -12.07
C MET A 1 13.03 -0.70 -10.57
N PHE A 2 14.09 -0.26 -9.91
CA PHE A 2 14.24 -0.39 -8.46
C PHE A 2 13.58 0.81 -7.77
N LEU A 3 13.01 0.58 -6.58
CA LEU A 3 12.53 1.67 -5.73
C LEU A 3 13.70 2.54 -5.30
N LYS A 4 13.54 3.86 -5.37
CA LYS A 4 14.54 4.79 -4.86
C LYS A 4 14.47 4.89 -3.34
N GLY A 5 13.26 4.91 -2.80
CA GLY A 5 12.95 4.98 -1.38
C GLY A 5 12.57 3.63 -0.76
N LYS A 6 12.04 3.70 0.45
CA LYS A 6 11.60 2.53 1.24
C LYS A 6 10.11 2.60 1.51
N VAL A 7 9.41 1.49 1.26
CA VAL A 7 8.02 1.29 1.69
C VAL A 7 8.04 0.74 3.11
N ILE A 8 7.30 1.36 4.02
CA ILE A 8 7.19 0.95 5.41
C ILE A 8 5.70 0.76 5.72
N LEU A 9 5.35 -0.43 6.19
CA LEU A 9 4.03 -0.77 6.72
C LEU A 9 3.93 -0.24 8.15
N ASN A 10 2.86 0.46 8.47
CA ASN A 10 2.54 0.85 9.84
C ASN A 10 1.82 -0.31 10.56
N GLU A 11 1.75 -0.24 11.89
CA GLU A 11 0.90 -1.18 12.65
C GLU A 11 -0.56 -1.03 12.21
N GLN A 12 -1.23 -2.16 11.94
CA GLN A 12 -2.65 -2.16 11.61
C GLN A 12 -3.50 -1.74 12.82
N GLU A 13 -4.57 -0.98 12.58
CA GLU A 13 -5.44 -0.49 13.66
C GLU A 13 -6.32 -1.60 14.25
N CYS A 14 -6.79 -2.52 13.40
CA CYS A 14 -7.62 -3.65 13.79
C CYS A 14 -7.06 -4.98 13.27
N THR A 15 -7.48 -6.09 13.88
CA THR A 15 -7.28 -7.42 13.30
C THR A 15 -8.40 -7.72 12.29
N GLY A 16 -8.04 -8.27 11.14
CA GLY A 16 -9.00 -8.62 10.09
C GLY A 16 -8.81 -10.04 9.56
N ASN A 17 -9.31 -10.28 8.35
CA ASN A 17 -9.12 -11.52 7.60
C ASN A 17 -9.06 -11.25 6.07
N SER A 18 -8.63 -10.05 5.69
CA SER A 18 -8.61 -9.60 4.29
C SER A 18 -7.53 -10.30 3.48
N ASP A 19 -7.88 -10.78 2.28
CA ASP A 19 -6.98 -11.53 1.41
C ASP A 19 -6.28 -10.64 0.37
N PHE A 20 -5.10 -10.12 0.70
CA PHE A 20 -4.31 -9.32 -0.23
C PHE A 20 -3.61 -10.13 -1.35
N SER A 21 -3.84 -11.45 -1.44
CA SER A 21 -3.36 -12.27 -2.56
C SER A 21 -4.21 -12.13 -3.83
N ILE A 22 -5.37 -11.47 -3.74
CA ILE A 22 -6.26 -11.25 -4.89
C ILE A 22 -5.58 -10.46 -6.01
N ARG A 23 -5.98 -10.77 -7.25
CA ARG A 23 -5.34 -10.21 -8.45
C ARG A 23 -5.89 -8.86 -8.87
N LYS A 24 -7.14 -8.56 -8.52
CA LYS A 24 -7.79 -7.29 -8.90
C LYS A 24 -7.26 -6.19 -8.01
N ARG A 25 -6.56 -5.25 -8.63
CA ARG A 25 -5.89 -4.16 -7.93
C ARG A 25 -5.97 -2.88 -8.75
N TYR A 26 -6.21 -1.78 -8.07
CA TYR A 26 -6.33 -0.46 -8.67
C TYR A 26 -5.47 0.56 -7.92
N MET A 27 -5.13 1.65 -8.59
CA MET A 27 -4.44 2.79 -8.01
C MET A 27 -5.20 4.04 -8.43
N THR A 28 -5.46 4.95 -7.49
CA THR A 28 -6.08 6.24 -7.81
C THR A 28 -5.19 7.09 -8.72
N ALA A 29 -5.79 8.10 -9.35
CA ALA A 29 -5.03 9.06 -10.14
C ALA A 29 -4.06 9.86 -9.26
N GLY A 30 -4.42 10.24 -8.03
CA GLY A 30 -3.53 10.96 -7.12
C GLY A 30 -2.33 10.10 -6.74
N PHE A 31 -2.53 8.84 -6.39
CA PHE A 31 -1.44 7.90 -6.12
C PHE A 31 -0.48 7.76 -7.31
N GLN A 32 -1.02 7.59 -8.52
CA GLN A 32 -0.20 7.49 -9.73
C GLN A 32 0.54 8.79 -10.04
N ASN A 33 -0.06 9.95 -9.78
CA ASN A 33 0.59 11.25 -10.00
C ASN A 33 1.72 11.52 -9.00
N VAL A 34 1.53 11.13 -7.72
CA VAL A 34 2.53 11.36 -6.66
C VAL A 34 3.75 10.45 -6.83
N PHE A 35 3.54 9.17 -7.14
CA PHE A 35 4.64 8.20 -7.23
C PHE A 35 5.14 7.94 -8.65
N GLY A 36 4.39 8.37 -9.68
CA GLY A 36 4.78 8.29 -11.08
C GLY A 36 5.17 6.88 -11.51
N ASN A 37 6.36 6.76 -12.10
CA ASN A 37 6.86 5.47 -12.61
C ASN A 37 7.15 4.44 -11.51
N GLU A 38 7.22 4.85 -10.24
CA GLU A 38 7.45 3.94 -9.12
C GLU A 38 6.16 3.33 -8.57
N SER A 39 4.97 3.87 -8.92
CA SER A 39 3.68 3.40 -8.41
C SER A 39 3.49 1.87 -8.49
N PRO A 40 3.78 1.19 -9.63
CA PRO A 40 3.59 -0.26 -9.71
C PRO A 40 4.50 -1.04 -8.77
N GLN A 41 5.73 -0.55 -8.56
CA GLN A 41 6.71 -1.22 -7.71
C GLN A 41 6.43 -0.96 -6.23
N ILE A 42 5.96 0.25 -5.89
CA ILE A 42 5.49 0.58 -4.53
C ILE A 42 4.31 -0.33 -4.18
N ALA A 43 3.33 -0.44 -5.08
CA ALA A 43 2.18 -1.30 -4.88
C ALA A 43 2.58 -2.77 -4.65
N LEU A 44 3.48 -3.30 -5.50
CA LEU A 44 3.95 -4.69 -5.34
C LEU A 44 4.67 -4.91 -4.00
N THR A 45 5.54 -3.97 -3.60
CA THR A 45 6.27 -4.06 -2.33
C THR A 45 5.33 -3.95 -1.13
N ALA A 46 4.36 -3.04 -1.16
CA ALA A 46 3.38 -2.87 -0.09
C ALA A 46 2.53 -4.14 0.14
N ILE A 47 2.05 -4.76 -0.93
CA ILE A 47 1.28 -6.02 -0.84
C ILE A 47 2.12 -7.15 -0.27
N ARG A 48 3.40 -7.28 -0.70
CA ARG A 48 4.30 -8.28 -0.12
C ARG A 48 4.50 -8.07 1.38
N LEU A 49 4.71 -6.82 1.80
CA LEU A 49 4.85 -6.50 3.23
C LEU A 49 3.61 -6.89 4.03
N ILE A 50 2.40 -6.65 3.52
CA ILE A 50 1.17 -7.10 4.19
C ILE A 50 1.16 -8.62 4.32
N MET A 51 1.39 -9.34 3.23
CA MET A 51 1.33 -10.81 3.22
C MET A 51 2.42 -11.45 4.09
N GLU A 52 3.59 -10.82 4.22
CA GLU A 52 4.67 -11.28 5.10
C GLU A 52 4.40 -10.97 6.58
N THR A 53 3.77 -9.83 6.87
CA THR A 53 3.53 -9.35 8.25
C THR A 53 2.25 -9.93 8.84
N TYR A 54 1.18 -9.98 8.05
CA TYR A 54 -0.19 -10.36 8.43
C TYR A 54 -0.73 -11.44 7.47
N PRO A 55 -0.16 -12.65 7.47
CA PRO A 55 -0.52 -13.69 6.50
C PRO A 55 -1.98 -14.16 6.61
N HIS A 56 -2.61 -14.00 7.77
CA HIS A 56 -3.95 -14.56 8.06
C HIS A 56 -4.90 -13.59 8.77
N ASP A 57 -4.40 -12.42 9.17
CA ASP A 57 -5.06 -11.52 10.11
C ASP A 57 -5.00 -10.05 9.69
N ALA A 58 -4.77 -9.81 8.40
CA ALA A 58 -4.69 -8.48 7.81
C ALA A 58 -6.02 -7.74 7.90
N ASP A 59 -5.98 -6.52 8.44
CA ASP A 59 -7.05 -5.54 8.35
C ASP A 59 -7.38 -5.19 6.89
N TYR A 60 -8.62 -4.78 6.62
CA TYR A 60 -9.03 -4.32 5.30
C TYR A 60 -8.36 -3.00 4.91
N LEU A 61 -8.03 -2.15 5.89
CA LEU A 61 -7.28 -0.92 5.71
C LEU A 61 -5.84 -1.13 6.18
N GLN A 62 -4.89 -0.94 5.27
CA GLN A 62 -3.46 -1.02 5.56
C GLN A 62 -2.81 0.33 5.24
N THR A 63 -2.10 0.90 6.22
CA THR A 63 -1.49 2.22 6.08
C THR A 63 0.02 2.12 5.96
N PHE A 64 0.61 2.98 5.14
CA PHE A 64 2.02 2.95 4.83
C PHE A 64 2.63 4.35 4.81
N LYS A 65 3.96 4.37 4.90
CA LYS A 65 4.77 5.51 4.49
C LYS A 65 5.82 5.11 3.47
N TYR A 66 6.03 5.95 2.48
CA TYR A 66 7.16 5.88 1.55
C TYR A 66 8.20 6.93 1.96
N VAL A 67 9.42 6.48 2.27
CA VAL A 67 10.53 7.34 2.68
C VAL A 67 11.50 7.50 1.51
N TYR A 68 11.62 8.72 1.01
CA TYR A 68 12.51 9.08 -0.10
C TYR A 68 13.99 9.12 0.34
N PRO A 69 14.96 9.07 -0.60
CA PRO A 69 16.39 9.11 -0.27
C PRO A 69 16.84 10.36 0.51
N ASP A 70 16.14 11.48 0.34
CA ASP A 70 16.38 12.75 1.04
C ASP A 70 15.72 12.81 2.43
N GLY A 71 15.00 11.75 2.83
CA GLY A 71 14.30 11.65 4.10
C GLY A 71 12.88 12.22 4.09
N ALA A 72 12.41 12.77 2.96
CA ALA A 72 11.00 13.14 2.85
C ALA A 72 10.11 11.90 2.99
N GLU A 73 8.90 12.07 3.52
CA GLU A 73 7.94 10.98 3.69
C GLU A 73 6.63 11.30 2.95
N THR A 74 5.98 10.28 2.41
CA THR A 74 4.62 10.39 1.86
C THR A 74 3.80 9.21 2.33
N ALA A 75 2.66 9.51 2.94
CA ALA A 75 1.70 8.50 3.38
C ALA A 75 0.85 8.01 2.20
N PHE A 76 0.50 6.74 2.21
CA PHE A 76 -0.47 6.14 1.29
C PHE A 76 -1.12 4.94 1.94
N TRP A 77 -2.31 4.58 1.49
CA TRP A 77 -3.12 3.50 2.04
C TRP A 77 -3.46 2.46 0.98
N ILE A 78 -3.79 1.27 1.44
CA ILE A 78 -4.40 0.20 0.65
C ILE A 78 -5.68 -0.22 1.34
N ILE A 79 -6.79 -0.20 0.61
CA ILE A 79 -8.11 -0.60 1.11
C ILE A 79 -8.58 -1.81 0.33
N HIS A 80 -8.95 -2.85 1.05
CA HIS A 80 -9.54 -4.07 0.53
C HIS A 80 -11.06 -4.01 0.70
N ASP A 81 -11.83 -4.15 -0.39
CA ASP A 81 -13.31 -4.05 -0.35
C ASP A 81 -14.03 -5.40 -0.37
N GLY A 82 -13.27 -6.50 -0.51
CA GLY A 82 -13.77 -7.88 -0.59
C GLY A 82 -13.51 -8.52 -1.95
N ASP A 83 -13.54 -7.73 -3.02
CA ASP A 83 -13.36 -8.21 -4.41
C ASP A 83 -12.07 -7.71 -5.06
N HIS A 84 -11.59 -6.54 -4.62
CA HIS A 84 -10.36 -5.91 -5.06
C HIS A 84 -9.73 -5.09 -3.93
N TYR A 85 -8.51 -4.64 -4.15
CA TYR A 85 -7.93 -3.59 -3.34
C TYR A 85 -7.53 -2.38 -4.17
N THR A 86 -7.59 -1.23 -3.53
CA THR A 86 -7.27 0.07 -4.13
C THR A 86 -6.17 0.74 -3.33
N LEU A 87 -5.14 1.23 -4.02
CA LEU A 87 -4.10 2.07 -3.45
C LEU A 87 -4.42 3.54 -3.69
N LEU A 88 -4.27 4.35 -2.65
CA LEU A 88 -4.68 5.76 -2.64
C LEU A 88 -3.85 6.58 -1.67
N LEU A 89 -3.91 7.91 -1.81
CA LEU A 89 -3.43 8.85 -0.81
C LEU A 89 -4.47 9.04 0.31
N PRO A 90 -4.07 9.44 1.53
CA PRO A 90 -5.00 9.67 2.63
C PRO A 90 -6.15 10.63 2.29
N ASP A 91 -5.86 11.70 1.53
CA ASP A 91 -6.85 12.72 1.14
C ASP A 91 -7.85 12.24 0.07
N GLU A 92 -7.67 11.02 -0.46
CA GLU A 92 -8.56 10.40 -1.45
C GLU A 92 -9.54 9.38 -0.81
N TYR A 93 -9.47 9.16 0.50
CA TYR A 93 -10.38 8.30 1.28
C TYR A 93 -11.58 9.11 1.81
#